data_AF-A0A933K2J6-F1
#
_entry.id   AF-A0A933K2J6-F1
#
_cell.length_a   1.000
_cell.length_b   1.000
_cell.length_c   1.000
_cell.angle_alpha   90.00
_cell.angle_beta   90.00
_cell.angle_gamma   90.00
#
_symmetry.space_group_name_H-M   'P 1'
#
loop_
_entity.id
_entity.type
_entity.pdbx_description
1 polymer ?
#
loop_
_entity_poly.entity_id
_entity_poly.type
_entity_poly.pdbx_seq_one_letter_code
_entity_poly.pdbx_strand_id
1 'polypeptide(L)'
;MSIPKRMAGPADPPGRWRRPGARPGLLGRPWGPGLVAMLVAMLVTLAGRGVARLAASTDVADRDARVARVAASASEPRDPPSPVPSRGREDGSADRTDGAGLPGAGAAAIGGEDGSVVQVANLIYARVKSSQCFSDHFLIQAERVSSIATSRRFHAVKLSSGELFSFPFVIMTGEGEFELPADERRNLRRYLEKGGFVLASAGCSSLQWDGSFRREISRVFPDQPLRELSIDHPVFHTVRDIDRVHVAHGTAQPFRVLVLGTRVALLYSADGLNDTKNATGCCCCGGNEIVNAEEININVLAYALSF
;
A
#
# COMPACT_ATOMS: atom_id res chain seq x y z
N MET A 1 18.84 19.82 -74.10
CA MET A 1 17.40 20.11 -74.34
C MET A 1 16.73 20.30 -73.00
N SER A 2 16.46 21.56 -72.66
CA SER A 2 15.98 22.01 -71.35
C SER A 2 14.49 22.35 -71.46
N ILE A 3 13.67 21.83 -70.54
CA ILE A 3 12.24 22.18 -70.40
C ILE A 3 12.12 23.07 -69.14
N PRO A 4 11.47 24.25 -69.20
CA PRO A 4 11.52 25.23 -68.12
C PRO A 4 10.44 25.02 -67.04
N LYS A 5 10.81 25.40 -65.81
CA LYS A 5 9.95 25.57 -64.63
C LYS A 5 8.92 26.69 -64.87
N ARG A 6 7.64 26.43 -64.58
CA ARG A 6 6.61 27.48 -64.42
C ARG A 6 6.63 28.02 -63.00
N MET A 7 6.75 29.34 -62.87
CA MET A 7 6.57 30.09 -61.63
C MET A 7 5.08 30.36 -61.37
N ALA A 8 4.71 30.36 -60.09
CA ALA A 8 3.42 30.77 -59.57
C ALA A 8 3.30 32.30 -59.53
N GLY A 9 2.15 32.83 -59.97
CA GLY A 9 1.74 34.22 -59.76
C GLY A 9 0.83 34.36 -58.53
N PRO A 10 0.72 35.56 -57.93
CA PRO A 10 0.03 35.76 -56.66
C PRO A 10 -1.49 35.77 -56.80
N ALA A 11 -2.17 35.22 -55.78
CA ALA A 11 -3.62 35.17 -55.65
C ALA A 11 -4.18 36.44 -55.00
N ASP A 12 -5.34 36.88 -55.48
CA ASP A 12 -6.15 37.99 -54.96
C ASP A 12 -6.67 37.74 -53.52
N PRO A 13 -6.85 38.80 -52.70
CA PRO A 13 -7.36 38.68 -51.34
C PRO A 13 -8.90 38.47 -51.30
N PRO A 14 -9.42 37.54 -50.49
CA PRO A 14 -10.85 37.34 -50.35
C PRO A 14 -11.50 38.40 -49.45
N GLY A 15 -12.68 38.84 -49.90
CA GLY A 15 -13.46 39.95 -49.38
C GLY A 15 -14.01 39.81 -47.95
N ARG A 16 -14.37 41.00 -47.42
CA ARG A 16 -15.02 41.28 -46.14
C ARG A 16 -16.24 40.40 -45.88
N TRP A 17 -16.17 39.59 -44.82
CA TRP A 17 -17.33 39.03 -44.15
C TRP A 17 -17.88 40.02 -43.10
N ARG A 18 -19.11 40.50 -43.31
CA ARG A 18 -19.89 41.25 -42.31
C ARG A 18 -20.43 40.28 -41.27
N ARG A 19 -20.17 40.55 -39.98
CA ARG A 19 -20.74 39.81 -38.84
C ARG A 19 -22.21 40.20 -38.61
N PRO A 20 -23.13 39.25 -38.37
CA PRO A 20 -24.46 39.55 -37.84
C PRO A 20 -24.38 40.00 -36.37
N GLY A 21 -25.23 40.97 -36.02
CA GLY A 21 -25.19 41.74 -34.77
C GLY A 21 -25.31 40.94 -33.47
N ALA A 22 -24.49 41.32 -32.50
CA ALA A 22 -24.60 40.95 -31.10
C ALA A 22 -25.76 41.74 -30.44
N ARG A 23 -26.63 41.02 -29.72
CA ARG A 23 -27.61 41.62 -28.79
C ARG A 23 -26.91 41.94 -27.46
N PRO A 24 -27.16 43.09 -26.82
CA PRO A 24 -26.60 43.39 -25.50
C PRO A 24 -27.27 42.53 -24.42
N GLY A 25 -26.47 41.77 -23.66
CA GLY A 25 -26.90 41.07 -22.46
C GLY A 25 -27.04 42.02 -21.28
N LEU A 26 -28.12 41.85 -20.50
CA LEU A 26 -28.36 42.55 -19.25
C LEU A 26 -27.29 42.16 -18.21
N LEU A 27 -26.41 43.10 -17.86
CA LEU A 27 -25.71 43.11 -16.57
C LEU A 27 -26.23 44.28 -15.73
N GLY A 28 -26.56 43.98 -14.47
CA GLY A 28 -26.68 45.00 -13.41
C GLY A 28 -28.10 45.25 -12.88
N ARG A 29 -28.60 44.36 -12.02
CA ARG A 29 -29.55 44.76 -10.96
C ARG A 29 -29.03 44.22 -9.61
N PRO A 30 -28.92 45.07 -8.56
CA PRO A 30 -28.52 44.60 -7.24
C PRO A 30 -29.59 43.69 -6.62
N TRP A 31 -29.16 42.75 -5.79
CA TRP A 31 -30.03 41.78 -5.11
C TRP A 31 -30.86 42.53 -4.05
N GLY A 32 -32.16 42.29 -4.04
CA GLY A 32 -33.05 42.92 -3.07
C GLY A 32 -32.71 42.51 -1.63
N PRO A 33 -32.97 43.38 -0.63
CA PRO A 33 -32.57 43.17 0.77
C PRO A 33 -33.11 41.86 1.39
N GLY A 34 -34.20 41.31 0.87
CA GLY A 34 -34.76 40.04 1.33
C GLY A 34 -33.89 38.81 1.06
N LEU A 35 -33.09 38.81 -0.02
CA LEU A 35 -32.31 37.62 -0.39
C LEU A 35 -30.97 37.55 0.36
N VAL A 36 -30.42 38.70 0.74
CA VAL A 36 -29.22 38.80 1.58
C VAL A 36 -29.53 38.37 3.02
N ALA A 37 -30.70 38.75 3.55
CA ALA A 37 -31.13 38.35 4.90
C ALA A 37 -31.33 36.83 5.02
N MET A 38 -31.81 36.16 3.97
CA MET A 38 -32.05 34.71 3.97
C MET A 38 -30.74 33.91 4.00
N LEU A 39 -29.70 34.37 3.29
CA LEU A 39 -28.39 33.73 3.25
C LEU A 39 -27.62 33.86 4.58
N VAL A 40 -27.73 35.02 5.26
CA VAL A 40 -27.11 35.23 6.58
C VAL A 40 -27.76 34.34 7.65
N ALA A 41 -29.09 34.21 7.65
CA ALA A 41 -29.80 33.34 8.58
C ALA A 41 -29.45 31.85 8.43
N MET A 42 -29.20 31.40 7.18
CA MET A 42 -28.81 30.03 6.89
C MET A 42 -27.39 29.70 7.39
N LEU A 43 -26.44 30.64 7.27
CA LEU A 43 -25.08 30.49 7.77
C LEU A 43 -24.99 30.43 9.31
N VAL A 44 -25.78 31.25 10.02
CA VAL A 44 -25.81 31.26 11.49
C VAL A 44 -26.36 29.94 12.06
N THR A 45 -27.34 29.33 11.38
CA THR A 45 -27.96 28.06 11.82
C THR A 45 -27.03 26.85 11.61
N LEU A 46 -26.15 26.89 10.61
CA LEU A 46 -25.14 25.85 10.35
C LEU A 46 -23.97 25.92 11.34
N ALA A 47 -23.57 27.11 11.78
CA ALA A 47 -22.52 27.28 12.79
C ALA A 47 -22.94 26.82 14.20
N GLY A 48 -24.22 27.02 14.58
CA GLY A 48 -24.74 26.65 15.89
C GLY A 48 -24.86 25.15 16.18
N ARG A 49 -24.82 24.29 15.15
CA ARG A 49 -24.92 22.82 15.29
C ARG A 49 -23.57 22.11 15.43
N GLY A 50 -22.44 22.81 15.26
CA GLY A 50 -21.09 22.24 15.30
C GLY A 50 -20.44 22.15 16.69
N VAL A 51 -21.02 22.75 17.73
CA VAL A 51 -20.34 22.93 19.03
C VAL A 51 -20.72 21.87 20.08
N ALA A 52 -21.71 21.01 19.81
CA ALA A 52 -22.29 20.12 20.83
C ALA A 52 -21.73 18.67 20.87
N ARG A 53 -20.53 18.40 20.35
CA ARG A 53 -19.98 17.01 20.32
C ARG A 53 -18.49 16.85 20.68
N LEU A 54 -17.98 17.70 21.58
CA LEU A 54 -16.69 17.47 22.24
C LEU A 54 -16.89 17.30 23.76
N ALA A 55 -17.14 16.06 24.20
CA ALA A 55 -16.91 15.62 25.58
C ALA A 55 -17.04 14.09 25.66
N ALA A 56 -15.95 13.37 25.38
CA ALA A 56 -15.64 12.04 25.93
C ALA A 56 -14.33 11.52 25.30
N SER A 57 -13.20 11.68 26.00
CA SER A 57 -11.96 10.94 25.72
C SER A 57 -11.17 10.85 27.02
N THR A 58 -11.19 9.68 27.66
CA THR A 58 -10.35 9.32 28.81
C THR A 58 -9.54 8.04 28.53
N ASP A 59 -9.34 7.69 27.26
CA ASP A 59 -8.75 6.39 26.86
C ASP A 59 -7.27 6.48 26.46
N VAL A 60 -6.69 7.67 26.47
CA VAL A 60 -5.28 7.90 26.08
C VAL A 60 -4.33 7.55 27.23
N ALA A 61 -4.71 7.80 28.48
CA ALA A 61 -3.83 7.64 29.63
C ALA A 61 -3.55 6.18 30.03
N ASP A 62 -4.45 5.24 29.69
CA ASP A 62 -4.28 3.81 30.04
C ASP A 62 -3.38 3.07 29.03
N ARG A 63 -3.24 3.61 27.81
CA ARG A 63 -2.37 3.06 26.75
C ARG A 63 -0.88 3.27 27.04
N ASP A 64 -0.51 4.44 27.56
CA ASP A 64 0.89 4.76 27.86
C ASP A 64 1.47 3.87 28.99
N ALA A 65 0.61 3.45 29.93
CA ALA A 65 1.01 2.61 31.07
C ALA A 65 1.30 1.14 30.72
N ARG A 66 0.86 0.66 29.54
CA ARG A 66 1.19 -0.70 29.05
C ARG A 66 2.52 -0.73 28.30
N VAL A 67 2.82 0.30 27.50
CA VAL A 67 4.07 0.39 26.72
C VAL A 67 5.28 0.47 27.65
N ALA A 68 5.18 1.24 28.73
CA ALA A 68 6.26 1.39 29.72
C ALA A 68 6.62 0.07 30.45
N ARG A 69 5.67 -0.87 30.60
CA ARG A 69 5.91 -2.14 31.31
C ARG A 69 6.62 -3.20 30.48
N VAL A 70 6.52 -3.13 29.15
CA VAL A 70 7.22 -4.05 28.23
C VAL A 70 8.68 -3.63 28.03
N ALA A 71 8.96 -2.32 28.06
CA ALA A 71 10.31 -1.80 27.90
C ALA A 71 11.27 -2.14 29.07
N ALA A 72 10.75 -2.38 30.28
CA ALA A 72 11.57 -2.59 31.47
C ALA A 72 12.15 -4.02 31.63
N SER A 73 11.70 -5.00 30.83
CA SER A 73 12.12 -6.42 31.00
C SER A 73 13.24 -6.89 30.06
N ALA A 74 13.80 -6.02 29.21
CA ALA A 74 14.68 -6.42 28.11
C ALA A 74 16.11 -5.87 28.21
N SER A 75 16.71 -5.86 29.40
CA SER A 75 18.09 -5.39 29.58
C SER A 75 18.99 -6.39 30.30
N GLU A 76 19.45 -7.42 29.59
CA GLU A 76 20.70 -8.12 29.92
C GLU A 76 21.50 -8.40 28.64
N PRO A 77 22.84 -8.23 28.63
CA PRO A 77 23.65 -8.42 27.43
C PRO A 77 23.85 -9.91 27.14
N ARG A 78 23.68 -10.34 25.89
CA ARG A 78 24.01 -11.71 25.44
C ARG A 78 25.38 -11.75 24.76
N ASP A 79 26.20 -12.73 25.16
CA ASP A 79 27.51 -13.03 24.58
C ASP A 79 27.43 -13.52 23.12
N PRO A 80 28.48 -13.31 22.29
CA PRO A 80 28.49 -13.75 20.90
C PRO A 80 28.69 -15.28 20.78
N PRO A 81 28.09 -15.93 19.74
CA PRO A 81 28.15 -17.39 19.60
C PRO A 81 29.49 -17.87 19.01
N SER A 82 29.96 -19.01 19.54
CA SER A 82 31.14 -19.76 19.07
C SER A 82 30.91 -20.49 17.73
N PRO A 83 31.96 -20.76 16.94
CA PRO A 83 31.83 -21.37 15.61
C PRO A 83 31.52 -22.88 15.64
N VAL A 84 30.69 -23.32 14.69
CA VAL A 84 30.20 -24.70 14.48
C VAL A 84 31.24 -25.55 13.72
N PRO A 85 31.48 -26.82 14.09
CA PRO A 85 32.37 -27.71 13.34
C PRO A 85 31.66 -28.45 12.19
N SER A 86 32.40 -28.72 11.12
CA SER A 86 31.94 -29.46 9.94
C SER A 86 32.03 -30.99 10.12
N ARG A 87 30.96 -31.70 9.76
CA ARG A 87 30.90 -33.15 9.45
C ARG A 87 29.87 -33.31 8.31
N GLY A 88 30.06 -34.12 7.28
CA GLY A 88 30.57 -35.48 7.25
C GLY A 88 29.40 -36.36 6.77
N ARG A 89 29.49 -36.83 5.53
CA ARG A 89 28.45 -37.53 4.76
C ARG A 89 28.37 -39.01 5.17
N GLU A 90 27.19 -39.52 5.52
CA GLU A 90 26.90 -40.95 5.56
C GLU A 90 25.48 -41.26 5.06
N ASP A 91 25.40 -42.34 4.28
CA ASP A 91 24.22 -42.92 3.63
C ASP A 91 23.54 -43.96 4.54
N GLY A 92 22.22 -44.19 4.42
CA GLY A 92 21.58 -45.34 5.09
C GLY A 92 20.04 -45.41 5.13
N SER A 93 19.48 -46.19 4.21
CA SER A 93 18.29 -47.08 4.24
C SER A 93 17.12 -46.92 5.26
N ALA A 94 15.91 -46.92 4.67
CA ALA A 94 14.53 -47.28 5.06
C ALA A 94 14.20 -47.93 6.43
N ASP A 95 13.07 -47.50 7.02
CA ASP A 95 11.95 -48.38 7.47
C ASP A 95 10.64 -47.58 7.69
N ARG A 96 9.48 -48.25 7.55
CA ARG A 96 8.11 -47.76 7.72
C ARG A 96 7.66 -47.81 9.19
N THR A 97 6.75 -46.93 9.60
CA THR A 97 5.55 -47.26 10.41
C THR A 97 4.62 -46.06 10.54
N ASP A 98 3.32 -46.34 10.43
CA ASP A 98 2.20 -45.41 10.66
C ASP A 98 2.05 -45.08 12.15
N GLY A 99 1.70 -43.83 12.46
CA GLY A 99 1.40 -43.39 13.82
C GLY A 99 0.69 -42.04 13.81
N ALA A 100 -0.63 -42.07 13.97
CA ALA A 100 -1.43 -40.89 14.25
C ALA A 100 -1.00 -40.25 15.57
N GLY A 101 -0.56 -39.00 15.49
CA GLY A 101 -0.31 -38.14 16.64
C GLY A 101 -0.34 -36.70 16.15
N LEU A 102 -1.31 -35.92 16.64
CA LEU A 102 -1.30 -34.47 16.53
C LEU A 102 -0.24 -33.93 17.49
N PRO A 103 0.79 -33.17 17.06
CA PRO A 103 1.54 -32.33 17.96
C PRO A 103 1.00 -30.91 17.87
N GLY A 104 0.53 -30.41 19.00
CA GLY A 104 0.31 -28.99 19.21
C GLY A 104 1.64 -28.22 19.33
N ALA A 105 1.48 -26.89 19.22
CA ALA A 105 2.38 -25.84 19.71
C ALA A 105 3.85 -25.93 19.27
N GLY A 106 4.18 -25.14 18.25
CA GLY A 106 5.55 -24.87 17.81
C GLY A 106 5.69 -24.99 16.31
N ALA A 107 4.95 -24.18 15.54
CA ALA A 107 5.27 -24.02 14.13
C ALA A 107 6.61 -23.28 14.06
N ALA A 108 7.70 -24.02 13.81
CA ALA A 108 8.97 -23.43 13.44
C ALA A 108 8.70 -22.42 12.30
N ALA A 109 9.18 -21.18 12.46
CA ALA A 109 9.00 -20.16 11.44
C ALA A 109 9.54 -20.68 10.10
N ILE A 110 8.81 -20.44 9.03
CA ILE A 110 9.13 -21.00 7.71
C ILE A 110 10.40 -20.31 7.21
N GLY A 111 11.55 -20.99 7.28
CA GLY A 111 12.86 -20.38 7.04
C GLY A 111 13.86 -20.53 8.19
N GLY A 112 13.46 -21.18 9.30
CA GLY A 112 14.37 -21.55 10.38
C GLY A 112 14.73 -20.40 11.31
N GLU A 113 13.97 -19.31 11.29
CA GLU A 113 14.13 -18.17 12.19
C GLU A 113 13.38 -18.41 13.53
N ASP A 114 13.81 -17.71 14.58
CA ASP A 114 13.12 -17.74 15.87
C ASP A 114 11.69 -17.17 15.72
N GLY A 115 10.74 -17.65 16.52
CA GLY A 115 9.33 -17.21 16.48
C GLY A 115 9.13 -15.74 16.84
N SER A 116 10.17 -15.05 17.33
CA SER A 116 10.19 -13.61 17.54
C SER A 116 10.51 -12.79 16.29
N VAL A 117 10.94 -13.42 15.19
CA VAL A 117 11.30 -12.74 13.94
C VAL A 117 10.08 -12.69 13.02
N VAL A 118 9.70 -11.48 12.62
CA VAL A 118 8.62 -11.28 11.67
C VAL A 118 9.11 -11.57 10.26
N GLN A 119 8.49 -12.57 9.63
CA GLN A 119 8.75 -12.91 8.26
C GLN A 119 7.78 -12.19 7.33
N VAL A 120 8.35 -11.45 6.37
CA VAL A 120 7.59 -10.80 5.31
C VAL A 120 7.70 -11.60 4.04
N ALA A 121 6.57 -11.85 3.38
CA ALA A 121 6.56 -12.64 2.15
C ALA A 121 6.30 -11.79 0.90
N ASN A 122 6.96 -12.16 -0.19
CA ASN A 122 6.69 -11.69 -1.53
C ASN A 122 5.68 -12.65 -2.21
N LEU A 123 4.52 -12.12 -2.57
CA LEU A 123 3.42 -12.92 -3.06
C LEU A 123 3.61 -13.32 -4.53
N ILE A 124 3.46 -14.62 -4.81
CA ILE A 124 3.28 -15.16 -6.16
C ILE A 124 1.77 -15.31 -6.39
N TYR A 125 1.22 -14.56 -7.34
CA TYR A 125 -0.21 -14.47 -7.65
C TYR A 125 -0.46 -14.62 -9.14
N ALA A 126 -1.73 -14.76 -9.52
CA ALA A 126 -2.13 -15.08 -10.89
C ALA A 126 -1.28 -16.24 -11.45
N ARG A 127 -1.07 -17.28 -10.63
CA ARG A 127 -0.19 -18.44 -10.83
C ARG A 127 1.31 -18.17 -10.85
N VAL A 128 1.76 -17.14 -11.56
CA VAL A 128 3.20 -16.93 -11.88
C VAL A 128 3.71 -15.51 -11.72
N LYS A 129 2.83 -14.53 -11.50
CA LYS A 129 3.25 -13.13 -11.28
C LYS A 129 3.80 -12.98 -9.87
N SER A 130 4.78 -12.12 -9.69
CA SER A 130 5.40 -11.82 -8.40
C SER A 130 6.05 -10.44 -8.43
N SER A 131 6.35 -9.89 -7.27
CA SER A 131 7.06 -8.63 -7.12
C SER A 131 8.52 -8.79 -7.52
N GLN A 132 8.89 -8.34 -8.72
CA GLN A 132 10.30 -8.37 -9.18
C GLN A 132 11.08 -7.12 -8.74
N CYS A 133 10.39 -5.98 -8.64
CA CYS A 133 10.94 -4.67 -8.31
C CYS A 133 10.40 -4.17 -6.98
N PHE A 134 10.51 -4.93 -5.88
CA PHE A 134 10.17 -4.40 -4.56
C PHE A 134 11.36 -4.60 -3.62
N SER A 135 11.97 -3.52 -3.15
CA SER A 135 13.12 -3.59 -2.25
C SER A 135 12.70 -4.12 -0.88
N ASP A 136 13.48 -5.07 -0.36
CA ASP A 136 13.39 -5.58 1.02
C ASP A 136 14.19 -4.72 2.02
N HIS A 137 14.87 -3.67 1.54
CA HIS A 137 15.75 -2.84 2.37
C HIS A 137 15.01 -2.18 3.56
N PHE A 138 13.72 -1.89 3.41
CA PHE A 138 12.90 -1.34 4.49
C PHE A 138 12.81 -2.28 5.70
N LEU A 139 13.00 -3.59 5.55
CA LEU A 139 13.00 -4.54 6.67
C LEU A 139 14.21 -4.27 7.59
N ILE A 140 15.39 -4.09 6.99
CA ILE A 140 16.62 -3.75 7.72
C ILE A 140 16.46 -2.42 8.45
N GLN A 141 15.82 -1.45 7.81
CA GLN A 141 15.57 -0.15 8.44
C GLN A 141 14.52 -0.25 9.55
N ALA A 142 13.44 -1.01 9.35
CA ALA A 142 12.42 -1.24 10.38
C ALA A 142 13.03 -1.84 11.64
N GLU A 143 13.92 -2.84 11.52
CA GLU A 143 14.64 -3.42 12.66
C GLU A 143 15.55 -2.40 13.36
N ARG A 144 16.15 -1.45 12.62
CA ARG A 144 17.02 -0.42 13.19
C ARG A 144 16.26 0.68 13.93
N VAL A 145 15.09 1.06 13.42
CA VAL A 145 14.34 2.22 13.93
C VAL A 145 13.14 1.84 14.80
N SER A 146 12.90 0.55 14.99
CA SER A 146 11.83 0.01 15.85
C SER A 146 12.34 -1.20 16.63
N SER A 147 11.51 -1.76 17.51
CA SER A 147 11.80 -3.01 18.23
C SER A 147 11.38 -4.27 17.47
N ILE A 148 11.03 -4.15 16.18
CA ILE A 148 10.52 -5.26 15.37
C ILE A 148 11.70 -5.99 14.73
N ALA A 149 11.95 -7.22 15.15
CA ALA A 149 12.89 -8.11 14.46
C ALA A 149 12.24 -8.61 13.16
N THR A 150 12.92 -8.49 12.02
CA THR A 150 12.40 -8.91 10.71
C THR A 150 13.38 -9.83 9.99
N SER A 151 12.87 -10.74 9.16
CA SER A 151 13.72 -11.45 8.20
C SER A 151 14.41 -10.44 7.28
N ARG A 152 15.67 -10.69 6.90
CA ARG A 152 16.43 -9.73 6.06
C ARG A 152 16.00 -9.73 4.59
N ARG A 153 15.26 -10.75 4.17
CA ARG A 153 14.81 -11.00 2.80
C ARG A 153 13.36 -11.42 2.82
N PHE A 154 12.68 -11.21 1.71
CA PHE A 154 11.35 -11.76 1.52
C PHE A 154 11.37 -13.27 1.31
N HIS A 155 10.35 -13.94 1.85
CA HIS A 155 10.02 -15.32 1.49
C HIS A 155 9.05 -15.33 0.31
N ALA A 156 9.36 -16.04 -0.78
CA ALA A 156 8.42 -16.15 -1.89
C ALA A 156 7.31 -17.14 -1.54
N VAL A 157 6.04 -16.72 -1.57
CA VAL A 157 4.90 -17.57 -1.22
C VAL A 157 3.80 -17.49 -2.26
N LYS A 158 3.22 -18.63 -2.64
CA LYS A 158 2.07 -18.65 -3.57
C LYS A 158 0.78 -18.23 -2.86
N LEU A 159 -0.01 -17.37 -3.51
CA LEU A 159 -1.31 -16.92 -2.99
C LEU A 159 -2.28 -18.09 -2.78
N SER A 160 -2.18 -19.17 -3.55
CA SER A 160 -2.99 -20.38 -3.36
C SER A 160 -2.47 -21.32 -2.27
N SER A 161 -1.27 -21.10 -1.72
CA SER A 161 -0.64 -21.97 -0.74
C SER A 161 -1.24 -21.81 0.66
N GLY A 162 -1.29 -22.90 1.43
CA GLY A 162 -1.55 -22.85 2.87
C GLY A 162 -0.38 -22.25 3.67
N GLU A 163 0.82 -22.25 3.10
CA GLU A 163 2.02 -21.62 3.67
C GLU A 163 1.83 -20.12 3.93
N LEU A 164 1.01 -19.47 3.09
CA LEU A 164 0.67 -18.05 3.18
C LEU A 164 0.23 -17.61 4.59
N PHE A 165 -0.48 -18.49 5.32
CA PHE A 165 -1.00 -18.19 6.66
C PHE A 165 0.09 -18.13 7.75
N SER A 166 1.33 -18.47 7.42
CA SER A 166 2.48 -18.36 8.33
C SER A 166 3.13 -16.97 8.28
N PHE A 167 2.72 -16.13 7.33
CA PHE A 167 3.26 -14.78 7.16
C PHE A 167 2.18 -13.76 7.56
N PRO A 168 2.40 -12.93 8.58
CA PRO A 168 1.42 -11.91 8.98
C PRO A 168 1.32 -10.76 7.97
N PHE A 169 2.35 -10.57 7.14
CA PHE A 169 2.49 -9.44 6.23
C PHE A 169 3.05 -9.90 4.89
N VAL A 170 2.35 -9.57 3.80
CA VAL A 170 2.80 -9.89 2.44
C VAL A 170 2.79 -8.68 1.50
N ILE A 171 3.75 -8.67 0.57
CA ILE A 171 3.88 -7.69 -0.50
C ILE A 171 3.25 -8.24 -1.78
N MET A 172 2.45 -7.42 -2.45
CA MET A 172 1.88 -7.72 -3.77
C MET A 172 2.07 -6.52 -4.71
N THR A 173 3.06 -6.59 -5.59
CA THR A 173 3.25 -5.60 -6.67
C THR A 173 3.43 -6.28 -8.02
N GLY A 174 3.34 -5.50 -9.09
CA GLY A 174 3.66 -5.95 -10.44
C GLY A 174 3.18 -4.99 -11.50
N GLU A 175 3.24 -5.46 -12.74
CA GLU A 175 2.91 -4.73 -13.94
C GLU A 175 1.99 -5.54 -14.87
N GLY A 176 1.28 -4.82 -15.72
CA GLY A 176 0.38 -5.39 -16.72
C GLY A 176 -0.91 -5.96 -16.13
N GLU A 177 -1.82 -6.37 -17.01
CA GLU A 177 -3.09 -6.98 -16.60
C GLU A 177 -2.87 -8.33 -15.91
N PHE A 178 -3.77 -8.66 -14.99
CA PHE A 178 -3.87 -9.98 -14.39
C PHE A 178 -5.30 -10.32 -13.98
N GLU A 179 -5.53 -11.61 -13.76
CA GLU A 179 -6.76 -12.12 -13.16
C GLU A 179 -6.37 -13.20 -12.15
N LEU A 180 -6.96 -13.16 -10.96
CA LEU A 180 -6.73 -14.20 -9.97
C LEU A 180 -7.66 -15.39 -10.27
N PRO A 181 -7.12 -16.61 -10.34
CA PRO A 181 -7.91 -17.83 -10.31
C PRO A 181 -8.86 -17.88 -9.10
N ALA A 182 -9.95 -18.64 -9.22
CA ALA A 182 -10.99 -18.68 -8.19
C ALA A 182 -10.48 -19.18 -6.83
N ASP A 183 -9.51 -20.10 -6.81
CA ASP A 183 -8.83 -20.58 -5.61
C ASP A 183 -7.96 -19.50 -4.95
N GLU A 184 -7.19 -18.73 -5.73
CA GLU A 184 -6.43 -17.59 -5.22
C GLU A 184 -7.33 -16.50 -4.64
N ARG A 185 -8.45 -16.16 -5.30
CA ARG A 185 -9.45 -15.22 -4.76
C ARG A 185 -10.00 -15.68 -3.41
N ARG A 186 -10.39 -16.96 -3.30
CA ARG A 186 -10.88 -17.53 -2.04
C ARG A 186 -9.80 -17.52 -0.97
N ASN A 187 -8.55 -17.80 -1.32
CA ASN A 187 -7.47 -17.84 -0.34
C ASN A 187 -7.08 -16.43 0.12
N LEU A 188 -7.06 -15.43 -0.77
CA LEU A 188 -6.86 -14.02 -0.43
C LEU A 188 -7.92 -13.53 0.57
N ARG A 189 -9.20 -13.82 0.31
CA ARG A 189 -10.28 -13.51 1.26
C ARG A 189 -9.99 -14.11 2.64
N ARG A 190 -9.72 -15.42 2.70
CA ARG A 190 -9.46 -16.09 3.98
C ARG A 190 -8.22 -15.56 4.70
N TYR A 191 -7.16 -15.25 3.96
CA TYR A 191 -5.93 -14.67 4.50
C TYR A 191 -6.21 -13.34 5.20
N LEU A 192 -6.92 -12.44 4.50
CA LEU A 192 -7.33 -11.15 5.05
C LEU A 192 -8.35 -11.31 6.18
N GLU A 193 -9.31 -12.23 6.11
CA GLU A 193 -10.26 -12.44 7.22
C GLU A 193 -9.58 -13.02 8.47
N LYS A 194 -8.49 -13.78 8.32
CA LYS A 194 -7.73 -14.39 9.42
C LYS A 194 -6.66 -13.49 10.05
N GLY A 195 -6.62 -12.22 9.67
CA GLY A 195 -5.69 -11.25 10.27
C GLY A 195 -4.46 -10.93 9.43
N GLY A 196 -4.22 -11.64 8.32
CA GLY A 196 -3.14 -11.32 7.40
C GLY A 196 -3.25 -9.89 6.85
N PHE A 197 -2.11 -9.29 6.55
CA PHE A 197 -2.01 -7.96 5.96
C PHE A 197 -1.41 -8.03 4.55
N VAL A 198 -1.97 -7.26 3.62
CA VAL A 198 -1.43 -7.09 2.25
C VAL A 198 -1.03 -5.64 2.03
N LEU A 199 0.26 -5.41 1.77
CA LEU A 199 0.74 -4.16 1.18
C LEU A 199 0.86 -4.33 -0.33
N ALA A 200 0.11 -3.53 -1.07
CA ALA A 200 0.04 -3.61 -2.52
C ALA A 200 0.41 -2.29 -3.20
N SER A 201 1.08 -2.37 -4.34
CA SER A 201 1.37 -1.21 -5.17
C SER A 201 1.40 -1.57 -6.65
N ALA A 202 0.98 -0.67 -7.53
CA ALA A 202 1.24 -0.84 -8.95
C ALA A 202 2.72 -0.56 -9.25
N GLY A 203 3.49 -1.59 -9.61
CA GLY A 203 4.89 -1.44 -10.00
C GLY A 203 5.00 -0.51 -11.20
N CYS A 204 5.98 0.40 -11.19
CA CYS A 204 6.13 1.43 -12.23
C CYS A 204 4.85 2.24 -12.47
N SER A 205 3.97 2.36 -11.46
CA SER A 205 2.65 2.99 -11.57
C SER A 205 1.80 2.43 -12.72
N SER A 206 1.88 1.12 -12.96
CA SER A 206 1.19 0.43 -14.06
C SER A 206 -0.33 0.54 -13.95
N LEU A 207 -0.96 1.33 -14.83
CA LEU A 207 -2.42 1.49 -14.90
C LEU A 207 -3.17 0.18 -15.14
N GLN A 208 -2.59 -0.72 -15.92
CA GLN A 208 -3.16 -2.05 -16.19
C GLN A 208 -3.20 -2.92 -14.92
N TRP A 209 -2.14 -2.84 -14.12
CA TRP A 209 -2.06 -3.54 -12.86
C TRP A 209 -3.01 -2.95 -11.81
N ASP A 210 -3.05 -1.61 -11.68
CA ASP A 210 -4.04 -0.89 -10.85
C ASP A 210 -5.47 -1.34 -11.17
N GLY A 211 -5.84 -1.27 -12.45
CA GLY A 211 -7.16 -1.69 -12.91
C GLY A 211 -7.47 -3.15 -12.55
N SER A 212 -6.52 -4.05 -12.75
CA SER A 212 -6.65 -5.46 -12.37
C SER A 212 -6.79 -5.66 -10.87
N PHE A 213 -5.95 -5.02 -10.07
CA PHE A 213 -5.99 -5.13 -8.62
C PHE A 213 -7.32 -4.66 -8.05
N ARG A 214 -7.80 -3.47 -8.46
CA ARG A 214 -9.09 -2.94 -8.00
C ARG A 214 -10.27 -3.84 -8.38
N ARG A 215 -10.27 -4.39 -9.61
CA ARG A 215 -11.29 -5.36 -10.03
C ARG A 215 -11.26 -6.62 -9.18
N GLU A 216 -10.08 -7.19 -8.95
CA GLU A 216 -9.93 -8.43 -8.18
C GLU A 216 -10.31 -8.23 -6.71
N ILE A 217 -9.90 -7.13 -6.06
CA ILE A 217 -10.35 -6.82 -4.70
C ILE A 217 -11.87 -6.65 -4.64
N SER A 218 -12.49 -6.01 -5.63
CA SER A 218 -13.96 -5.88 -5.70
C SER A 218 -14.66 -7.25 -5.89
N ARG A 219 -14.02 -8.21 -6.56
CA ARG A 219 -14.54 -9.59 -6.67
C ARG A 219 -14.36 -10.38 -5.38
N VAL A 220 -13.25 -10.15 -4.67
CA VAL A 220 -12.93 -10.81 -3.40
C VAL A 220 -13.80 -10.24 -2.27
N PHE A 221 -14.10 -8.95 -2.26
CA PHE A 221 -14.94 -8.27 -1.28
C PHE A 221 -15.96 -7.32 -1.96
N PRO A 222 -17.05 -7.86 -2.51
CA PRO A 222 -18.03 -7.06 -3.28
C PRO A 222 -18.75 -5.99 -2.43
N ASP A 223 -18.93 -6.24 -1.14
CA ASP A 223 -19.67 -5.35 -0.24
C ASP A 223 -18.76 -4.39 0.55
N GLN A 224 -17.44 -4.41 0.31
CA GLN A 224 -16.45 -3.63 1.06
C GLN A 224 -15.50 -2.93 0.08
N PRO A 225 -15.88 -1.74 -0.42
CA PRO A 225 -15.06 -1.03 -1.37
C PRO A 225 -13.76 -0.53 -0.72
N LEU A 226 -12.72 -0.44 -1.54
CA LEU A 226 -11.49 0.26 -1.15
C LEU A 226 -11.79 1.73 -0.84
N ARG A 227 -11.34 2.22 0.31
CA ARG A 227 -11.55 3.59 0.79
C ARG A 227 -10.25 4.37 0.73
N GLU A 228 -10.31 5.63 0.37
CA GLU A 228 -9.14 6.51 0.43
C GLU A 228 -8.70 6.72 1.89
N LEU A 229 -7.39 6.78 2.08
CA LEU A 229 -6.76 6.95 3.38
C LEU A 229 -6.26 8.39 3.54
N SER A 230 -6.68 9.06 4.61
CA SER A 230 -6.16 10.41 4.93
C SER A 230 -4.68 10.33 5.32
N ILE A 231 -3.93 11.39 5.01
CA ILE A 231 -2.54 11.51 5.44
C ILE A 231 -2.42 11.56 6.98
N ASP A 232 -3.44 12.04 7.68
CA ASP A 232 -3.49 12.07 9.15
C ASP A 232 -3.72 10.68 9.78
N HIS A 233 -3.89 9.63 8.97
CA HIS A 233 -4.16 8.30 9.49
C HIS A 233 -2.92 7.77 10.24
N PRO A 234 -3.07 7.07 11.39
CA PRO A 234 -1.93 6.62 12.20
C PRO A 234 -0.88 5.78 11.45
N VAL A 235 -1.28 5.13 10.36
CA VAL A 235 -0.32 4.42 9.50
C VAL A 235 0.80 5.32 8.99
N PHE A 236 0.58 6.62 8.79
CA PHE A 236 1.61 7.56 8.33
C PHE A 236 2.42 8.18 9.48
N HIS A 237 2.10 7.84 10.73
CA HIS A 237 2.69 8.43 11.93
C HIS A 237 3.18 7.39 12.95
N THR A 238 3.30 6.12 12.55
CA THR A 238 3.58 5.01 13.49
C THR A 238 5.03 4.97 13.97
N VAL A 239 6.00 5.07 13.05
CA VAL A 239 7.45 5.06 13.37
C VAL A 239 8.10 6.37 12.95
N ARG A 240 7.77 6.84 11.75
CA ARG A 240 8.12 8.14 11.21
C ARG A 240 6.86 8.99 11.13
N ASP A 241 7.03 10.29 11.32
CA ASP A 241 5.96 11.28 11.14
C ASP A 241 5.98 11.74 9.67
N ILE A 242 4.98 11.32 8.88
CA ILE A 242 4.88 11.61 7.44
C ILE A 242 3.65 12.47 7.20
N ASP A 243 3.85 13.78 7.02
CA ASP A 243 2.81 14.75 6.71
C ASP A 243 2.49 14.84 5.21
N ARG A 244 3.33 14.22 4.36
CA ARG A 244 3.19 14.27 2.91
C ARG A 244 3.82 13.07 2.20
N VAL A 245 3.11 12.54 1.22
CA VAL A 245 3.63 11.56 0.25
C VAL A 245 4.37 12.30 -0.86
N HIS A 246 5.65 11.99 -1.05
CA HIS A 246 6.47 12.57 -2.11
C HIS A 246 6.48 11.65 -3.31
N VAL A 247 6.13 12.15 -4.49
CA VAL A 247 6.19 11.41 -5.75
C VAL A 247 7.17 12.05 -6.72
N ALA A 248 7.73 11.26 -7.63
CA ALA A 248 8.68 11.73 -8.63
C ALA A 248 8.08 12.81 -9.54
N HIS A 249 6.80 12.68 -9.88
CA HIS A 249 6.11 13.54 -10.85
C HIS A 249 4.68 13.89 -10.41
N GLY A 250 4.30 15.16 -10.55
CA GLY A 250 2.92 15.60 -10.33
C GLY A 250 2.47 15.50 -8.87
N THR A 251 1.31 14.88 -8.65
CA THR A 251 0.66 14.79 -7.33
C THR A 251 0.39 13.34 -7.00
N ALA A 252 0.69 12.97 -5.75
CA ALA A 252 0.46 11.62 -5.24
C ALA A 252 -1.03 11.26 -5.35
N GLN A 253 -1.29 10.06 -5.86
CA GLN A 253 -2.58 9.42 -5.75
C GLN A 253 -2.82 9.03 -4.29
N PRO A 254 -4.07 9.13 -3.80
CA PRO A 254 -4.37 8.72 -2.44
C PRO A 254 -4.16 7.20 -2.30
N PHE A 255 -3.52 6.82 -1.20
CA PHE A 255 -3.55 5.44 -0.73
C PHE A 255 -4.99 5.01 -0.51
N ARG A 256 -5.26 3.72 -0.74
CA ARG A 256 -6.56 3.12 -0.46
C ARG A 256 -6.43 1.92 0.45
N VAL A 257 -7.44 1.68 1.25
CA VAL A 257 -7.48 0.61 2.23
C VAL A 257 -8.73 -0.24 2.11
N LEU A 258 -8.58 -1.54 2.41
CA LEU A 258 -9.69 -2.40 2.77
C LEU A 258 -9.76 -2.49 4.29
N VAL A 259 -10.91 -2.16 4.86
CA VAL A 259 -11.15 -2.23 6.31
C VAL A 259 -12.04 -3.42 6.61
N LEU A 260 -11.57 -4.32 7.47
CA LEU A 260 -12.33 -5.48 7.94
C LEU A 260 -12.59 -5.31 9.45
N GLY A 261 -13.85 -5.12 9.83
CA GLY A 261 -14.20 -4.76 11.22
C GLY A 261 -13.57 -3.42 11.60
N THR A 262 -12.68 -3.43 12.59
CA THR A 262 -11.96 -2.23 13.08
C THR A 262 -10.55 -2.09 12.54
N ARG A 263 -10.04 -3.06 11.75
CA ARG A 263 -8.65 -3.09 11.30
C ARG A 263 -8.53 -2.78 9.81
N VAL A 264 -7.43 -2.14 9.43
CA VAL A 264 -6.99 -2.10 8.03
C VAL A 264 -6.37 -3.46 7.69
N ALA A 265 -6.95 -4.16 6.71
CA ALA A 265 -6.48 -5.49 6.29
C ALA A 265 -5.56 -5.41 5.07
N LEU A 266 -5.73 -4.39 4.25
CA LEU A 266 -4.96 -4.19 3.03
C LEU A 266 -4.75 -2.69 2.82
N LEU A 267 -3.54 -2.32 2.43
CA LEU A 267 -3.17 -0.96 2.03
C LEU A 267 -2.59 -1.02 0.61
N TYR A 268 -3.09 -0.12 -0.24
CA TYR A 268 -2.87 -0.13 -1.68
C TYR A 268 -2.47 1.26 -2.21
N SER A 269 -1.46 1.30 -3.07
CA SER A 269 -1.04 2.48 -3.83
C SER A 269 -1.13 2.28 -5.34
N ALA A 270 -1.73 3.24 -6.05
CA ALA A 270 -1.68 3.28 -7.52
C ALA A 270 -0.35 3.85 -8.04
N ASP A 271 0.30 4.71 -7.27
CA ASP A 271 1.68 5.11 -7.51
C ASP A 271 2.63 3.99 -7.06
N GLY A 272 3.80 3.92 -7.68
CA GLY A 272 4.80 2.90 -7.35
C GLY A 272 5.36 3.10 -5.95
N LEU A 273 5.31 2.05 -5.12
CA LEU A 273 5.78 2.07 -3.73
C LEU A 273 7.14 1.35 -3.58
N ASN A 274 7.86 1.17 -4.68
CA ASN A 274 9.17 0.53 -4.62
C ASN A 274 10.24 1.56 -4.27
N ASP A 275 11.11 1.21 -3.32
CA ASP A 275 12.36 1.93 -3.13
C ASP A 275 13.38 1.54 -4.21
N THR A 276 13.27 2.20 -5.37
CA THR A 276 14.11 1.96 -6.54
C THR A 276 15.60 2.19 -6.25
N LYS A 277 15.97 3.05 -5.28
CA LYS A 277 17.38 3.29 -4.94
C LYS A 277 18.05 2.07 -4.32
N ASN A 278 17.28 1.27 -3.58
CA ASN A 278 17.74 0.08 -2.88
C ASN A 278 17.22 -1.22 -3.51
N ALA A 279 16.55 -1.16 -4.66
CA ALA A 279 16.11 -2.33 -5.40
C ALA A 279 17.27 -2.91 -6.23
N THR A 280 17.52 -4.22 -6.13
CA THR A 280 18.54 -4.90 -6.94
C THR A 280 17.91 -5.52 -8.17
N GLY A 281 18.48 -5.27 -9.36
CA GLY A 281 18.02 -5.89 -10.61
C GLY A 281 16.65 -5.39 -11.11
N CYS A 282 16.16 -4.27 -10.59
CA CYS A 282 14.90 -3.70 -11.05
C CYS A 282 15.05 -3.09 -12.45
N CYS A 283 14.12 -3.43 -13.35
CA CYS A 283 14.21 -3.05 -14.77
C CYS A 283 13.82 -1.61 -15.07
N CYS A 284 13.11 -0.92 -14.17
CA CYS A 284 12.16 0.09 -14.63
C CYS A 284 11.99 1.26 -13.66
N CYS A 285 12.31 2.45 -14.19
CA CYS A 285 12.28 3.79 -13.59
C CYS A 285 11.18 4.66 -14.27
N GLY A 286 10.17 4.03 -14.89
CA GLY A 286 9.27 4.69 -15.84
C GLY A 286 7.97 5.24 -15.24
N GLY A 287 7.66 4.92 -13.99
CA GLY A 287 6.44 5.30 -13.31
C GLY A 287 6.57 6.53 -12.41
N ASN A 288 5.43 6.96 -11.86
CA ASN A 288 5.39 7.97 -10.80
C ASN A 288 5.69 7.34 -9.43
N GLU A 289 6.96 7.05 -9.18
CA GLU A 289 7.38 6.40 -7.93
C GLU A 289 7.27 7.34 -6.72
N ILE A 290 6.90 6.76 -5.58
CA ILE A 290 6.90 7.41 -4.28
C ILE A 290 8.35 7.47 -3.77
N VAL A 291 8.85 8.69 -3.61
CA VAL A 291 10.25 8.99 -3.27
C VAL A 291 10.58 8.65 -1.81
N ASN A 292 9.61 8.79 -0.91
CA ASN A 292 9.71 8.38 0.50
C ASN A 292 9.08 6.99 0.77
N ALA A 293 9.11 6.09 -0.22
CA ALA A 293 8.51 4.76 -0.11
C ALA A 293 9.09 3.93 1.04
N GLU A 294 10.40 4.01 1.32
CA GLU A 294 11.03 3.29 2.43
C GLU A 294 10.38 3.63 3.78
N GLU A 295 10.24 4.93 4.09
CA GLU A 295 9.64 5.39 5.34
C GLU A 295 8.19 4.96 5.47
N ILE A 296 7.43 5.03 4.37
CA ILE A 296 6.04 4.54 4.32
C ILE A 296 5.99 3.03 4.55
N ASN A 297 6.86 2.25 3.92
CA ASN A 297 6.89 0.80 4.07
C ASN A 297 7.22 0.37 5.51
N ILE A 298 8.16 1.05 6.17
CA ILE A 298 8.49 0.84 7.60
C ILE A 298 7.25 1.08 8.47
N ASN A 299 6.61 2.24 8.27
CA ASN A 299 5.42 2.63 8.99
C ASN A 299 4.27 1.64 8.82
N VAL A 300 4.00 1.23 7.57
CA VAL A 300 2.94 0.27 7.25
C VAL A 300 3.20 -1.09 7.88
N LEU A 301 4.45 -1.56 7.87
CA LEU A 301 4.84 -2.80 8.56
C LEU A 301 4.57 -2.71 10.05
N ALA A 302 5.08 -1.68 10.71
CA ALA A 302 4.90 -1.51 12.15
C ALA A 302 3.43 -1.37 12.55
N TYR A 303 2.67 -0.59 11.77
CA TYR A 303 1.23 -0.43 11.96
C TYR A 303 0.50 -1.78 11.83
N ALA A 304 0.79 -2.56 10.79
CA ALA A 304 0.13 -3.83 10.53
C ALA A 304 0.38 -4.87 11.64
N LEU A 305 1.53 -4.81 12.30
CA LEU A 305 1.91 -5.73 13.38
C LEU A 305 1.41 -5.30 14.77
N SER A 306 0.72 -4.16 14.86
CA SER A 306 0.22 -3.61 16.13
C SER A 306 -1.22 -4.01 16.48
N PHE A 307 -1.88 -4.85 15.66
CA PHE A 307 -3.30 -5.22 15.81
C PHE A 307 -3.55 -6.73 15.70
#